data_AF-A0AA42WBZ2-F1
#
_entry.id   AF-A0AA42WBZ2-F1
#
_cell.length_a   1.000
_cell.length_b   1.000
_cell.length_c   1.000
_cell.angle_alpha   90.00
_cell.angle_beta   90.00
_cell.angle_gamma   90.00
#
_symmetry.space_group_name_H-M   'P 1'
#
loop_
_entity.id
_entity.type
_entity.pdbx_description
1 polymer ?
#
loop_
_entity_poly.entity_id
_entity_poly.type
_entity_poly.pdbx_seq_one_letter_code
_entity_poly.pdbx_strand_id
1 'polypeptide(L)'
;MNAATQLGQALAGWKGYAVVGLVAAALASCAAWTAQGWRYTAQLADLRAAHAQERDAQAQATVAAVEAVRNEERRRMAAVEIARDDAQKQAVAAAADAAGARDERDRLRARTNALARAAAVRDPDAADGSPAGASAVDLLAYMLGRVSERATELAEIADRARIAGLTCERLHESLDPSE
;
A
#
# COMPACT_ATOMS: atom_id res chain seq x y z
N MET A 1 76.19 49.46 -37.05
CA MET A 1 75.45 50.53 -36.34
C MET A 1 74.52 51.14 -37.39
N ASN A 2 73.18 51.05 -37.30
CA ASN A 2 72.23 51.99 -37.95
C ASN A 2 70.76 51.54 -38.08
N ALA A 3 70.38 50.31 -37.74
CA ALA A 3 68.94 49.97 -37.68
C ALA A 3 68.29 50.48 -36.37
N ALA A 4 68.97 50.30 -35.24
CA ALA A 4 68.47 50.71 -33.92
C ALA A 4 68.38 52.24 -33.75
N THR A 5 69.30 52.98 -34.37
CA THR A 5 69.34 54.45 -34.29
C THR A 5 68.34 55.14 -35.24
N GLN A 6 68.06 54.56 -36.42
CA GLN A 6 66.98 55.08 -37.28
C GLN A 6 65.59 54.85 -36.70
N LEU A 7 65.36 53.71 -36.03
CA LEU A 7 64.12 53.47 -35.30
C LEU A 7 63.95 54.46 -34.14
N GLY A 8 65.04 54.80 -33.44
CA GLY A 8 65.04 55.82 -32.39
C GLY A 8 64.69 57.23 -32.88
N GLN A 9 65.12 57.61 -34.09
CA GLN A 9 64.80 58.92 -34.68
C GLN A 9 63.40 58.97 -35.33
N ALA A 10 62.88 57.86 -35.87
CA ALA A 10 61.51 57.79 -36.39
C ALA A 10 60.43 57.87 -35.27
N LEU A 11 60.81 57.56 -34.03
CA LEU A 11 59.96 57.65 -32.85
C LEU A 11 60.08 58.99 -32.09
N ALA A 12 61.06 59.83 -32.45
CA ALA A 12 61.26 61.15 -31.85
C ALA A 12 60.37 62.22 -32.53
N GLY A 13 59.12 62.29 -32.09
CA GLY A 13 58.13 63.28 -32.55
C GLY A 13 56.71 62.87 -32.17
N TRP A 14 55.74 63.77 -32.33
CA TRP A 14 54.35 63.54 -31.88
C TRP A 14 53.71 62.25 -32.42
N LYS A 15 54.12 61.79 -33.60
CA LYS A 15 53.68 60.52 -34.22
C LYS A 15 54.14 59.28 -33.45
N GLY A 16 55.34 59.27 -32.88
CA GLY A 16 55.84 58.16 -32.07
C GLY A 16 55.03 58.00 -30.78
N TYR A 17 54.76 59.11 -30.10
CA TYR A 17 53.90 59.14 -28.92
C TYR A 17 52.46 58.70 -29.24
N ALA A 18 51.91 59.05 -30.41
CA ALA A 18 50.59 58.61 -30.84
C ALA A 18 50.51 57.08 -31.02
N VAL A 19 51.52 56.46 -31.62
CA VAL A 19 51.58 54.99 -31.79
C VAL A 19 51.71 54.28 -30.43
N VAL A 20 52.59 54.77 -29.54
CA VAL A 20 52.73 54.20 -28.19
C VAL A 20 51.42 54.32 -27.40
N GLY A 21 50.73 55.46 -27.52
CA GLY A 21 49.42 55.66 -26.90
C GLY A 21 48.38 54.65 -27.39
N LEU A 22 48.31 54.39 -28.70
CA LEU A 22 47.38 53.41 -29.28
C LEU A 22 47.70 51.98 -28.85
N VAL A 23 48.97 51.59 -28.83
CA VAL A 23 49.39 50.26 -28.38
C VAL A 23 49.08 50.06 -26.89
N ALA A 24 49.37 51.06 -26.06
CA ALA A 24 49.04 51.03 -24.64
C ALA A 24 47.53 50.93 -24.41
N ALA A 25 46.73 51.69 -25.17
CA ALA A 25 45.27 51.62 -25.10
C ALA A 25 44.75 50.23 -25.51
N ALA A 26 45.28 49.64 -26.60
CA ALA A 26 44.90 48.31 -27.05
C ALA A 26 45.21 47.22 -26.01
N LEU A 27 46.41 47.25 -25.43
CA LEU A 27 46.81 46.33 -24.36
C LEU A 27 45.94 46.49 -23.12
N ALA A 28 45.64 47.73 -22.71
CA ALA A 28 44.76 48.01 -21.59
C ALA A 28 43.34 47.49 -21.84
N SER A 29 42.79 47.65 -23.05
CA SER A 29 41.48 47.09 -23.40
C SER A 29 41.45 45.55 -23.39
N CYS A 30 42.50 44.88 -23.87
CA CYS A 30 42.61 43.42 -23.80
C CYS A 30 42.68 42.93 -22.34
N ALA A 31 43.48 43.59 -21.51
CA ALA A 31 43.60 43.27 -20.08
C ALA A 31 42.28 43.51 -19.32
N ALA A 32 41.58 44.61 -19.64
CA ALA A 32 40.26 44.88 -19.07
C ALA A 32 39.24 43.82 -19.50
N TRP A 33 39.26 43.41 -20.77
CA TRP A 33 38.36 42.37 -21.29
C TRP A 33 38.60 41.01 -20.62
N THR A 34 39.85 40.59 -20.45
CA THR A 34 40.17 39.31 -19.77
C THR A 34 39.78 39.34 -18.30
N ALA A 35 40.06 40.46 -17.60
CA ALA A 35 39.64 40.64 -16.21
C ALA A 35 38.11 40.63 -16.05
N GLN A 36 37.39 41.26 -17.00
CA GLN A 36 35.93 41.22 -17.04
C GLN A 36 35.42 39.80 -17.29
N GLY A 37 36.06 39.07 -18.21
CA GLY A 37 35.77 37.65 -18.48
C GLY A 37 35.92 36.79 -17.22
N TRP A 38 37.01 36.96 -16.46
CA TRP A 38 37.23 36.24 -15.20
C TRP A 38 36.15 36.54 -14.15
N ARG A 39 35.74 37.80 -14.00
CA ARG A 39 34.63 38.17 -13.10
C ARG A 39 33.32 37.51 -13.51
N TYR A 40 32.98 37.51 -14.79
CA TYR A 40 31.76 36.86 -15.27
C TYR A 40 31.81 35.34 -15.08
N THR A 41 32.95 34.69 -15.35
CA THR A 41 33.06 33.25 -15.12
C THR A 41 32.93 32.88 -13.64
N ALA A 42 33.46 33.71 -12.74
CA ALA A 42 33.29 33.51 -11.30
C ALA A 42 31.82 33.64 -10.88
N GLN A 43 31.14 34.72 -11.29
CA GLN A 43 29.70 34.90 -11.02
C GLN A 43 28.84 33.76 -11.58
N LEU A 44 29.20 33.27 -12.78
CA LEU A 44 28.48 32.17 -13.41
C LEU A 44 28.73 30.83 -12.69
N ALA A 45 29.92 30.63 -12.12
CA ALA A 45 30.22 29.48 -11.27
C ALA A 45 29.41 29.53 -9.97
N ASP A 46 29.36 30.70 -9.31
CA ASP A 46 28.59 30.91 -8.09
C ASP A 46 27.09 30.67 -8.33
N LEU A 47 26.53 31.21 -9.43
CA LEU A 47 25.13 31.02 -9.79
C LEU A 47 24.81 29.54 -10.08
N ARG A 48 25.70 28.83 -10.79
CA ARG A 48 25.54 27.39 -11.04
C ARG A 48 25.62 26.58 -9.75
N ALA A 49 26.50 26.96 -8.83
CA ALA A 49 26.62 26.30 -7.53
C ALA A 49 25.36 26.51 -6.70
N ALA A 50 24.83 27.73 -6.64
CA ALA A 50 23.56 28.03 -5.97
C ALA A 50 22.40 27.21 -6.57
N HIS A 51 22.28 27.18 -7.91
CA HIS A 51 21.25 26.38 -8.57
C HIS A 51 21.46 24.85 -8.43
N ALA A 52 22.69 24.38 -8.27
CA ALA A 52 22.95 22.98 -7.96
C ALA A 52 22.46 22.65 -6.54
N GLN A 53 22.79 23.49 -5.56
CA GLN A 53 22.32 23.34 -4.17
C GLN A 53 20.79 23.37 -4.06
N GLU A 54 20.12 24.29 -4.77
CA GLU A 54 18.66 24.36 -4.81
C GLU A 54 18.04 23.10 -5.40
N ARG A 55 18.61 22.58 -6.51
CA ARG A 55 18.14 21.33 -7.13
C ARG A 55 18.36 20.12 -6.23
N ASP A 56 19.50 20.05 -5.56
CA ASP A 56 19.79 18.98 -4.62
C ASP A 56 18.85 19.04 -3.41
N ALA A 57 18.57 20.22 -2.87
CA ALA A 57 17.60 20.42 -1.80
C ALA A 57 16.18 20.04 -2.23
N GLN A 58 15.76 20.40 -3.45
CA GLN A 58 14.47 19.98 -4.01
C GLN A 58 14.41 18.47 -4.25
N ALA A 59 15.49 17.86 -4.74
CA ALA A 59 15.57 16.41 -4.94
C ALA A 59 15.47 15.67 -3.58
N GLN A 60 16.17 16.15 -2.56
CA GLN A 60 16.07 15.58 -1.21
C GLN A 60 14.67 15.75 -0.62
N ALA A 61 14.05 16.92 -0.79
CA ALA A 61 12.69 17.18 -0.32
C ALA A 61 11.67 16.26 -1.01
N THR A 62 11.80 16.02 -2.32
CA THR A 62 10.92 15.11 -3.06
C THR A 62 11.12 13.66 -2.64
N VAL A 63 12.38 13.21 -2.46
CA VAL A 63 12.67 11.87 -1.93
C VAL A 63 12.07 11.69 -0.54
N ALA A 64 12.27 12.63 0.37
CA ALA A 64 11.71 12.58 1.72
C ALA A 64 10.18 12.54 1.71
N ALA A 65 9.53 13.33 0.85
CA ALA A 65 8.07 13.31 0.69
C ALA A 65 7.57 11.95 0.18
N VAL A 66 8.24 11.36 -0.82
CA VAL A 66 7.89 10.03 -1.35
C VAL A 66 8.11 8.95 -0.30
N GLU A 67 9.18 9.01 0.47
CA GLU A 67 9.45 8.07 1.56
C GLU A 67 8.40 8.14 2.67
N ALA A 68 7.96 9.35 3.03
CA ALA A 68 6.88 9.54 4.00
C ALA A 68 5.57 8.88 3.51
N VAL A 69 5.20 9.09 2.23
CA VAL A 69 4.03 8.44 1.63
C VAL A 69 4.19 6.92 1.62
N ARG A 70 5.35 6.39 1.18
CA ARG A 70 5.61 4.94 1.17
C ARG A 70 5.59 4.32 2.56
N ASN A 71 6.01 5.04 3.60
CA ASN A 71 5.93 4.57 4.97
C ASN A 71 4.47 4.44 5.41
N GLU A 72 3.64 5.42 5.08
CA GLU A 72 2.21 5.37 5.38
C GLU A 72 1.50 4.27 4.58
N GLU A 73 1.84 4.09 3.31
CA GLU A 73 1.34 2.96 2.50
C GLU A 73 1.73 1.62 3.13
N ARG A 74 2.99 1.46 3.56
CA ARG A 74 3.44 0.24 4.26
C ARG A 74 2.66 0.00 5.55
N ARG A 75 2.40 1.04 6.34
CA ARG A 75 1.59 0.97 7.57
C ARG A 75 0.18 0.46 7.24
N ARG A 76 -0.49 1.06 6.26
CA ARG A 76 -1.85 0.67 5.83
C ARG A 76 -1.90 -0.75 5.29
N MET A 77 -0.93 -1.15 4.47
CA MET A 77 -0.87 -2.51 3.93
C MET A 77 -0.62 -3.55 5.02
N ALA A 78 0.23 -3.25 6.01
CA ALA A 78 0.45 -4.13 7.15
C ALA A 78 -0.84 -4.30 7.99
N ALA A 79 -1.57 -3.22 8.22
CA ALA A 79 -2.86 -3.26 8.92
C ALA A 79 -3.89 -4.12 8.18
N VAL A 80 -3.99 -3.97 6.85
CA VAL A 80 -4.87 -4.80 6.01
C VAL A 80 -4.49 -6.27 6.08
N GLU A 81 -3.20 -6.57 6.03
CA GLU A 81 -2.69 -7.95 6.11
C GLU A 81 -3.06 -8.62 7.44
N ILE A 82 -2.88 -7.91 8.56
CA ILE A 82 -3.24 -8.40 9.89
C ILE A 82 -4.76 -8.67 9.96
N ALA A 83 -5.58 -7.75 9.47
CA ALA A 83 -7.03 -7.92 9.45
C ALA A 83 -7.45 -9.12 8.59
N ARG A 84 -6.80 -9.34 7.44
CA ARG A 84 -7.02 -10.48 6.55
C ARG A 84 -6.66 -11.80 7.25
N ASP A 85 -5.49 -11.86 7.87
CA ASP A 85 -5.00 -13.08 8.53
C ASP A 85 -5.90 -13.48 9.69
N ASP A 86 -6.38 -12.52 10.47
CA ASP A 86 -7.33 -12.81 11.54
C ASP A 86 -8.71 -13.22 11.01
N ALA A 87 -9.22 -12.55 9.97
CA ALA A 87 -10.46 -12.96 9.31
C ALA A 87 -10.36 -14.41 8.79
N GLN A 88 -9.22 -14.78 8.21
CA GLN A 88 -8.96 -16.14 7.74
C GLN A 88 -8.96 -17.14 8.91
N LYS A 89 -8.33 -16.81 10.04
CA LYS A 89 -8.36 -17.68 11.24
C LYS A 89 -9.79 -17.87 11.76
N GLN A 90 -10.58 -16.80 11.83
CA GLN A 90 -11.97 -16.88 12.25
C GLN A 90 -12.81 -17.71 11.27
N ALA A 91 -12.60 -17.55 9.96
CA ALA A 91 -13.29 -18.34 8.94
C ALA A 91 -12.95 -19.83 9.03
N VAL A 92 -11.68 -20.18 9.29
CA VAL A 92 -11.25 -21.57 9.49
C VAL A 92 -11.89 -22.16 10.74
N ALA A 93 -11.90 -21.42 11.86
CA ALA A 93 -12.54 -21.86 13.10
C ALA A 93 -14.05 -22.09 12.90
N ALA A 94 -14.76 -21.11 12.33
CA ALA A 94 -16.18 -21.23 12.04
C ALA A 94 -16.50 -22.40 11.09
N ALA A 95 -15.65 -22.64 10.09
CA ALA A 95 -15.80 -23.78 9.19
C ALA A 95 -15.63 -25.13 9.91
N ALA A 96 -14.68 -25.23 10.85
CA ALA A 96 -14.48 -26.41 11.68
C ALA A 96 -15.66 -26.65 12.63
N ASP A 97 -16.15 -25.60 13.28
CA ASP A 97 -17.32 -25.66 14.16
C ASP A 97 -18.58 -26.07 13.39
N ALA A 98 -18.80 -25.51 12.19
CA ALA A 98 -19.91 -25.89 11.31
C ALA A 98 -19.80 -27.36 10.87
N ALA A 99 -18.60 -27.87 10.58
CA ALA A 99 -18.39 -29.28 10.28
C ALA A 99 -18.74 -30.17 11.49
N GLY A 100 -18.26 -29.82 12.69
CA GLY A 100 -18.58 -30.54 13.92
C GLY A 100 -20.08 -30.55 14.24
N ALA A 101 -20.78 -29.43 14.01
CA ALA A 101 -22.23 -29.33 14.18
C ALA A 101 -23.00 -30.23 13.19
N ARG A 102 -22.55 -30.32 11.93
CA ARG A 102 -23.14 -31.22 10.93
C ARG A 102 -22.95 -32.69 11.31
N ASP A 103 -21.76 -33.06 11.78
CA ASP A 103 -21.46 -34.41 12.24
C ASP A 103 -22.35 -34.83 13.42
N GLU A 104 -22.51 -33.95 14.42
CA GLU A 104 -23.34 -34.23 15.59
C GLU A 104 -24.83 -34.30 15.21
N ARG A 105 -25.30 -33.44 14.30
CA ARG A 105 -26.65 -33.52 13.72
C ARG A 105 -26.88 -34.88 13.05
N ASP A 106 -25.94 -35.34 12.25
CA ASP A 106 -26.08 -36.59 11.50
C ASP A 106 -26.03 -37.81 12.43
N ARG A 107 -25.21 -37.77 13.50
CA ARG A 107 -25.24 -38.75 14.58
C ARG A 107 -26.58 -38.76 15.32
N LEU A 108 -27.13 -37.58 15.65
CA LEU A 108 -28.43 -37.46 16.30
C LEU A 108 -29.52 -38.07 15.42
N ARG A 109 -29.55 -37.72 14.12
CA ARG A 109 -30.49 -38.29 13.12
C ARG A 109 -30.37 -39.81 13.03
N ALA A 110 -29.16 -40.35 13.01
CA ALA A 110 -28.95 -41.80 12.98
C ALA A 110 -29.52 -42.48 14.23
N ARG A 111 -29.32 -41.89 15.43
CA ARG A 111 -29.83 -42.40 16.70
C ARG A 111 -31.36 -42.33 16.78
N THR A 112 -31.98 -41.21 16.39
CA THR A 112 -33.46 -41.10 16.37
C THR A 112 -34.08 -42.07 15.39
N ASN A 113 -33.53 -42.25 14.19
CA ASN A 113 -34.00 -43.25 13.24
C ASN A 113 -33.86 -44.68 13.78
N ALA A 114 -32.78 -44.99 14.50
CA ALA A 114 -32.60 -46.28 15.15
C ALA A 114 -33.63 -46.52 16.28
N LEU A 115 -33.91 -45.51 17.09
CA LEU A 115 -34.94 -45.56 18.15
C LEU A 115 -36.34 -45.73 17.57
N ALA A 116 -36.67 -45.00 16.50
CA ALA A 116 -37.95 -45.12 15.80
C ALA A 116 -38.18 -46.55 15.29
N ARG A 117 -37.17 -47.13 14.60
CA ARG A 117 -37.22 -48.53 14.15
C ARG A 117 -37.37 -49.52 15.31
N ALA A 118 -36.63 -49.34 16.40
CA ALA A 118 -36.69 -50.24 17.56
C ALA A 118 -38.03 -50.15 18.31
N ALA A 119 -38.69 -48.98 18.32
CA ALA A 119 -40.03 -48.82 18.87
C ALA A 119 -41.06 -49.58 18.02
N ALA A 120 -41.00 -49.45 16.69
CA ALA A 120 -41.90 -50.16 15.77
C ALA A 120 -41.80 -51.70 15.86
N VAL A 121 -40.62 -52.24 16.22
CA VAL A 121 -40.43 -53.69 16.42
C VAL A 121 -41.00 -54.19 17.76
N ARG A 122 -41.00 -53.35 18.80
CA ARG A 122 -41.42 -53.76 20.16
C ARG A 122 -42.92 -53.73 20.38
N ASP A 123 -43.65 -52.90 19.64
CA ASP A 123 -45.09 -52.78 19.73
C ASP A 123 -45.70 -52.74 18.32
N PRO A 124 -45.91 -53.91 17.69
CA PRO A 124 -46.51 -53.98 16.36
C PRO A 124 -47.99 -53.54 16.36
N ASP A 125 -48.70 -53.61 17.48
CA ASP A 125 -50.12 -53.22 17.61
C ASP A 125 -50.31 -51.71 17.86
N ALA A 126 -49.27 -50.99 18.28
CA ALA A 126 -49.24 -49.52 18.20
C ALA A 126 -49.35 -48.98 16.75
N ALA A 127 -49.21 -49.86 15.74
CA ALA A 127 -49.51 -49.53 14.35
C ALA A 127 -51.01 -49.52 14.02
N ASP A 128 -51.87 -50.14 14.85
CA ASP A 128 -53.26 -50.48 14.49
C ASP A 128 -54.32 -49.49 15.04
N GLY A 129 -53.91 -48.26 15.37
CA GLY A 129 -54.78 -47.24 15.96
C GLY A 129 -54.89 -45.89 15.23
N SER A 130 -54.23 -45.68 14.08
CA SER A 130 -54.37 -44.43 13.31
C SER A 130 -54.02 -44.62 11.83
N PRO A 131 -54.79 -44.05 10.88
CA PRO A 131 -54.52 -44.21 9.45
C PRO A 131 -53.42 -43.24 8.98
N ALA A 132 -52.18 -43.71 8.86
CA ALA A 132 -51.15 -43.33 7.86
C ALA A 132 -49.78 -43.90 8.29
N GLY A 133 -49.24 -44.84 7.51
CA GLY A 133 -48.01 -45.60 7.80
C GLY A 133 -46.67 -44.85 7.74
N ALA A 134 -46.54 -43.76 8.50
CA ALA A 134 -45.28 -43.25 9.04
C ALA A 134 -45.57 -42.76 10.47
N SER A 135 -44.96 -43.37 11.46
CA SER A 135 -45.27 -43.15 12.88
C SER A 135 -45.16 -41.67 13.26
N ALA A 136 -45.90 -41.19 14.28
CA ALA A 136 -45.73 -39.82 14.79
C ALA A 136 -44.26 -39.47 15.10
N VAL A 137 -43.46 -40.50 15.40
CA VAL A 137 -42.01 -40.43 15.58
C VAL A 137 -41.25 -40.14 14.27
N ASP A 138 -41.65 -40.76 13.15
CA ASP A 138 -41.07 -40.50 11.83
C ASP A 138 -41.36 -39.06 11.36
N LEU A 139 -42.58 -38.57 11.62
CA LEU A 139 -42.94 -37.17 11.34
C LEU A 139 -42.10 -36.19 12.17
N LEU A 140 -41.92 -36.46 13.48
CA LEU A 140 -41.08 -35.66 14.35
C LEU A 140 -39.61 -35.70 13.91
N ALA A 141 -39.08 -36.87 13.51
CA ALA A 141 -37.73 -37.01 12.98
C ALA A 141 -37.53 -36.23 11.67
N TYR A 142 -38.52 -36.27 10.76
CA TYR A 142 -38.53 -35.49 9.53
C TYR A 142 -38.54 -33.97 9.80
N MET A 143 -39.44 -33.51 10.68
CA MET A 143 -39.55 -32.10 11.05
C MET A 143 -38.29 -31.59 11.75
N LEU A 144 -37.74 -32.37 12.70
CA LEU A 144 -36.47 -32.08 13.35
C LEU A 144 -35.34 -31.99 12.29
N GLY A 145 -35.31 -32.91 11.34
CA GLY A 145 -34.38 -32.88 10.21
C GLY A 145 -34.42 -31.55 9.45
N ARG A 146 -35.63 -31.12 9.05
CA ARG A 146 -35.85 -29.86 8.31
C ARG A 146 -35.48 -28.62 9.11
N VAL A 147 -35.84 -28.58 10.39
CA VAL A 147 -35.53 -27.45 11.27
C VAL A 147 -34.02 -27.36 11.53
N SER A 148 -33.37 -28.48 11.83
CA SER A 148 -31.92 -28.51 12.03
C SER A 148 -31.15 -28.10 10.78
N GLU A 149 -31.59 -28.52 9.60
CA GLU A 149 -30.96 -28.12 8.32
C GLU A 149 -31.05 -26.60 8.10
N ARG A 150 -32.24 -26.02 8.29
CA ARG A 150 -32.43 -24.56 8.19
C ARG A 150 -31.65 -23.79 9.24
N ALA A 151 -31.56 -24.31 10.45
CA ALA A 151 -30.76 -23.70 11.51
C ALA A 151 -29.27 -23.67 11.16
N THR A 152 -28.73 -24.76 10.57
CA THR A 152 -27.34 -24.79 10.11
C THR A 152 -27.09 -23.81 8.96
N GLU A 153 -27.98 -23.75 7.96
CA GLU A 153 -27.88 -22.79 6.85
C GLU A 153 -27.86 -21.34 7.36
N LEU A 154 -28.74 -21.01 8.32
CA LEU A 154 -28.79 -19.68 8.91
C LEU A 154 -27.53 -19.36 9.73
N ALA A 155 -27.02 -20.33 10.49
CA ALA A 155 -25.78 -20.16 11.24
C ALA A 155 -24.59 -19.87 10.32
N GLU A 156 -24.45 -20.58 9.19
CA GLU A 156 -23.40 -20.33 8.21
C GLU A 156 -23.48 -18.94 7.56
N ILE A 157 -24.68 -18.42 7.35
CA ILE A 157 -24.87 -17.04 6.87
C ILE A 157 -24.47 -16.05 7.97
N ALA A 158 -24.92 -16.28 9.20
CA ALA A 158 -24.63 -15.41 10.34
C ALA A 158 -23.13 -15.34 10.64
N ASP A 159 -22.42 -16.47 10.60
CA ASP A 159 -20.98 -16.52 10.84
C ASP A 159 -20.21 -15.75 9.76
N ARG A 160 -20.57 -15.92 8.48
CA ARG A 160 -19.97 -15.14 7.39
C ARG A 160 -20.22 -13.65 7.53
N ALA A 161 -21.45 -13.26 7.85
CA ALA A 161 -21.80 -11.85 8.06
C ALA A 161 -21.04 -11.26 9.25
N ARG A 162 -20.93 -12.01 10.35
CA ARG A 162 -20.18 -11.60 11.54
C ARG A 162 -18.69 -11.42 11.25
N ILE A 163 -18.06 -12.40 10.59
CA ILE A 163 -16.63 -12.32 10.24
C ILE A 163 -16.40 -11.10 9.33
N ALA A 164 -17.22 -10.91 8.30
CA ALA A 164 -17.10 -9.76 7.42
C ALA A 164 -17.26 -8.43 8.18
N GLY A 165 -18.25 -8.33 9.07
CA GLY A 165 -18.48 -7.14 9.90
C GLY A 165 -17.28 -6.83 10.81
N LEU A 166 -16.77 -7.83 11.53
CA LEU A 166 -15.60 -7.68 12.40
C LEU A 166 -14.34 -7.31 11.61
N THR A 167 -14.19 -7.79 10.38
CA THR A 167 -13.08 -7.39 9.50
C THR A 167 -13.23 -5.93 9.07
N CYS A 168 -14.44 -5.49 8.69
CA CYS A 168 -14.70 -4.10 8.32
C CYS A 168 -14.42 -3.13 9.48
N GLU A 169 -14.88 -3.46 10.69
CA GLU A 169 -14.68 -2.65 11.89
C GLU A 169 -13.17 -2.47 12.19
N ARG A 170 -12.43 -3.57 12.21
CA ARG A 170 -10.98 -3.52 12.49
C ARG A 170 -10.17 -2.84 11.39
N LEU A 171 -10.56 -3.02 10.13
CA LEU A 171 -9.96 -2.27 9.03
C LEU A 171 -10.19 -0.78 9.21
N HIS A 172 -11.41 -0.38 9.57
CA HIS A 172 -11.73 1.02 9.82
C HIS A 172 -10.90 1.60 10.96
N GLU A 173 -10.87 0.94 12.12
CA GLU A 173 -10.05 1.34 13.29
C GLU A 173 -8.55 1.42 12.94
N SER A 174 -8.05 0.49 12.13
CA SER A 174 -6.63 0.47 11.75
C SER A 174 -6.22 1.56 10.74
N LEU A 175 -7.19 2.07 9.97
CA LEU A 175 -6.97 3.06 8.91
C LEU A 175 -7.28 4.49 9.38
N ASP A 176 -8.04 4.66 10.46
CA ASP A 176 -8.42 5.95 11.00
C ASP A 176 -7.58 6.30 12.24
N PRO A 177 -6.53 7.15 12.12
CA PRO A 177 -5.63 7.48 13.22
C PRO A 177 -6.17 8.58 14.15
N SER A 178 -7.48 8.90 14.10
CA SER A 178 -8.06 10.07 14.78
C SER A 178 -8.54 9.83 16.23
N GLU A 179 -8.17 8.72 16.85
CA GLU A 179 -8.12 8.58 18.32
C GLU A 179 -6.68 8.43 18.81
#